data_AF-A0AAN4LC45-F1
#
_entry.id   AF-A0AAN4LC45-F1
#
_cell.length_a   1.000
_cell.length_b   1.000
_cell.length_c   1.000
_cell.angle_alpha   90.00
_cell.angle_beta   90.00
_cell.angle_gamma   90.00
#
_symmetry.space_group_name_H-M   'P 1'
#
loop_
_entity.id
_entity.type
_entity.pdbx_description
1 polymer ?
#
loop_
_entity_poly.entity_id
_entity_poly.type
_entity_poly.pdbx_seq_one_letter_code
_entity_poly.pdbx_strand_id
1 'polypeptide(L)'
;MGVSIFFGYKHLNAQELRPDADYHNYALSEVESLATVIVEADWEEETNSIVELDQKDKYPLDTRTFSNIKVKKVYKGEVKEGEELNVVEYYAKWRDVAGAYVKYPNELYQPLTSGKNYLLFLYQSPEEPSGSYEIIGNHQGKYVYPESQSNMSIQSTSDLDIAEKDEHYSALYNEVSEKYFK
;
A
#
# COMPACT_ATOMS: atom_id res chain seq x y z
N MET A 1 29.84 29.44 -26.92
CA MET A 1 28.50 28.98 -26.47
C MET A 1 28.58 27.47 -26.31
N GLY A 2 28.78 27.00 -25.08
CA GLY A 2 28.85 25.56 -24.78
C GLY A 2 27.50 25.11 -24.24
N VAL A 3 26.85 24.19 -24.94
CA VAL A 3 25.59 23.58 -24.49
C VAL A 3 25.95 22.47 -23.53
N SER A 4 25.79 22.70 -22.23
CA SER A 4 25.87 21.67 -21.21
C SER A 4 24.61 20.83 -21.26
N ILE A 5 24.71 19.61 -21.80
CA ILE A 5 23.63 18.63 -21.70
C ILE A 5 23.77 17.96 -20.33
N PHE A 6 22.94 18.38 -19.38
CA PHE A 6 22.75 17.68 -18.12
C PHE A 6 21.88 16.45 -18.39
N PHE A 7 22.48 15.27 -18.48
CA PHE A 7 21.77 14.00 -18.28
C PHE A 7 21.65 13.78 -16.77
N GLY A 8 20.60 14.35 -16.17
CA GLY A 8 20.17 13.95 -14.84
C GLY A 8 19.54 12.56 -14.92
N TYR A 9 20.33 11.53 -14.65
CA TYR A 9 19.78 10.23 -14.28
C TYR A 9 18.99 10.41 -12.99
N LYS A 10 17.66 10.50 -13.09
CA LYS A 10 16.77 10.20 -11.96
C LYS A 10 16.93 8.72 -11.69
N HIS A 11 17.78 8.38 -10.73
CA HIS A 11 17.74 7.07 -10.10
C HIS A 11 16.43 7.01 -9.30
N LEU A 12 15.37 6.51 -9.93
CA LEU A 12 14.19 6.03 -9.20
C LEU A 12 14.65 4.86 -8.32
N ASN A 13 15.05 5.13 -7.09
CA ASN A 13 15.23 4.10 -6.06
C ASN A 13 13.84 3.64 -5.55
N ALA A 14 13.02 3.13 -6.48
CA ALA A 14 11.68 2.61 -6.19
C ALA A 14 11.66 1.08 -6.19
N GLN A 15 12.77 0.43 -5.85
CA GLN A 15 12.94 -1.00 -6.09
C GLN A 15 13.45 -1.82 -4.90
N GLU A 16 13.73 -1.26 -3.71
CA GLU A 16 14.14 -2.11 -2.57
C GLU A 16 12.95 -2.75 -1.84
N LEU A 17 11.82 -2.04 -1.66
CA LEU A 17 10.65 -2.59 -0.94
C LEU A 17 9.77 -3.51 -1.81
N ARG A 18 9.89 -3.41 -3.14
CA ARG A 18 9.06 -4.15 -4.12
C ARG A 18 9.41 -5.63 -4.27
N PRO A 19 10.68 -6.04 -4.50
CA PRO A 19 11.01 -7.44 -4.76
C PRO A 19 10.81 -8.35 -3.54
N ASP A 20 10.67 -7.75 -2.35
CA ASP A 20 10.55 -8.47 -1.09
C ASP A 20 9.10 -8.54 -0.56
N ALA A 21 8.14 -7.81 -1.13
CA ALA A 21 6.78 -7.75 -0.56
C ALA A 21 6.06 -9.11 -0.56
N ASP A 22 6.31 -9.94 -1.57
CA ASP A 22 5.77 -11.30 -1.70
C ASP A 22 6.78 -12.40 -1.27
N TYR A 23 8.07 -12.06 -1.10
CA TYR A 23 9.14 -13.05 -0.80
C TYR A 23 9.72 -12.91 0.60
N HIS A 24 9.47 -11.79 1.29
CA HIS A 24 10.00 -11.50 2.61
C HIS A 24 8.85 -11.27 3.59
N ASN A 25 8.81 -12.15 4.60
CA ASN A 25 7.88 -12.07 5.71
C ASN A 25 8.47 -11.18 6.80
N TYR A 26 8.09 -9.90 6.81
CA TYR A 26 8.55 -8.93 7.79
C TYR A 26 7.94 -9.23 9.16
N ALA A 27 8.74 -9.14 10.23
CA ALA A 27 8.22 -9.06 11.59
C ALA A 27 7.62 -7.66 11.85
N LEU A 28 6.72 -7.55 12.84
CA LEU A 28 6.09 -6.26 13.18
C LEU A 28 7.14 -5.17 13.50
N SER A 29 8.21 -5.52 14.22
CA SER A 29 9.28 -4.57 14.52
C SER A 29 10.01 -4.06 13.28
N GLU A 30 10.12 -4.87 12.23
CA GLU A 30 10.75 -4.48 10.97
C GLU A 30 9.83 -3.54 10.18
N VAL A 31 8.54 -3.88 10.07
CA VAL A 31 7.54 -3.00 9.45
C VAL A 31 7.47 -1.65 10.17
N GLU A 32 7.48 -1.66 11.50
CA GLU A 32 7.50 -0.45 12.32
C GLU A 32 8.79 0.37 12.13
N SER A 33 9.93 -0.28 11.98
CA SER A 33 11.22 0.39 11.75
C SER A 33 11.24 1.07 10.38
N LEU A 34 10.77 0.37 9.35
CA LEU A 34 10.71 0.86 7.98
C LEU A 34 9.69 2.00 7.81
N ALA A 35 8.55 1.93 8.50
CA ALA A 35 7.48 2.90 8.36
C ALA A 35 7.97 4.33 8.67
N THR A 36 7.82 5.26 7.73
CA THR A 36 8.01 6.68 8.02
C THR A 36 6.79 7.26 8.72
N VAL A 37 5.61 6.73 8.39
CA VAL A 37 4.32 7.12 8.96
C VAL A 37 3.52 5.88 9.35
N ILE A 38 2.90 5.90 10.53
CA ILE A 38 1.94 4.88 10.96
C ILE A 38 0.67 5.61 11.39
N VAL A 39 -0.45 5.32 10.71
CA VAL A 39 -1.71 6.05 10.90
C VAL A 39 -2.91 5.12 10.92
N GLU A 40 -3.92 5.50 11.69
CA GLU A 40 -5.29 5.10 11.46
C GLU A 40 -5.89 6.02 10.39
N ALA A 41 -6.48 5.46 9.34
CA ALA A 41 -7.05 6.25 8.26
C ALA A 41 -8.29 5.60 7.63
N ASP A 42 -9.17 6.43 7.11
CA ASP A 42 -10.27 6.01 6.25
C ASP A 42 -9.87 6.18 4.78
N TRP A 43 -10.30 5.24 3.93
CA TRP A 43 -10.16 5.42 2.48
C TRP A 43 -11.22 6.39 1.96
N GLU A 44 -10.82 7.35 1.11
CA GLU A 44 -11.71 8.38 0.57
C GLU A 44 -12.02 8.14 -0.92
N GLU A 45 -11.01 8.24 -1.79
CA GLU A 45 -11.19 8.11 -3.23
C GLU A 45 -9.92 7.66 -3.98
N GLU A 46 -10.13 7.06 -5.16
CA GLU A 46 -9.07 6.84 -6.17
C GLU A 46 -8.84 8.14 -6.94
N THR A 47 -7.59 8.59 -7.04
CA THR A 47 -7.23 9.83 -7.75
C THR A 47 -6.80 9.58 -9.20
N ASN A 48 -5.86 8.66 -9.40
CA ASN A 48 -5.29 8.37 -10.71
C ASN A 48 -4.68 6.97 -10.76
N SER A 49 -4.52 6.43 -11.97
CA SER A 49 -3.91 5.13 -12.18
C SER A 49 -2.85 5.21 -13.29
N ILE A 50 -1.75 4.50 -13.10
CA ILE A 50 -0.65 4.33 -14.05
C ILE A 50 -0.60 2.86 -14.45
N VAL A 51 -0.52 2.62 -15.76
CA VAL A 51 -0.27 1.29 -16.32
C VAL A 51 0.94 1.39 -17.24
N GLU A 52 2.04 0.79 -16.82
CA GLU A 52 3.21 0.62 -17.65
C GLU A 52 3.09 -0.68 -18.44
N LEU A 53 3.24 -0.59 -19.76
CA LEU A 53 3.12 -1.74 -20.65
C LEU A 53 4.50 -2.24 -21.06
N ASP A 54 4.61 -3.55 -21.21
CA ASP A 54 5.73 -4.16 -21.90
C ASP A 54 5.86 -3.61 -23.32
N GLN A 55 7.11 -3.32 -23.73
CA GLN A 55 7.35 -2.68 -25.01
C GLN A 55 7.00 -3.57 -26.19
N LYS A 56 7.16 -4.89 -26.04
CA LYS A 56 7.01 -5.89 -27.10
C LYS A 56 5.59 -6.41 -27.19
N ASP A 57 5.07 -6.95 -26.10
CA ASP A 57 3.81 -7.69 -26.07
C ASP A 57 2.62 -6.83 -25.59
N LYS A 58 2.87 -5.56 -25.22
CA LYS A 58 1.87 -4.56 -24.80
C LYS A 58 0.99 -5.01 -23.61
N TYR A 59 1.54 -5.86 -22.76
CA TYR A 59 0.89 -6.34 -21.56
C TYR A 59 1.27 -5.47 -20.34
N PRO A 60 0.38 -5.25 -19.34
CA PRO A 60 0.73 -4.53 -18.12
C PRO A 60 1.90 -5.18 -17.35
N LEU A 61 3.00 -4.44 -17.18
CA LEU A 61 4.15 -4.82 -16.35
C LEU A 61 4.08 -4.21 -14.95
N ASP A 62 3.61 -2.97 -14.85
CA ASP A 62 3.47 -2.27 -13.59
C ASP A 62 2.13 -1.53 -13.55
N THR A 63 1.33 -1.84 -12.54
CA THR A 63 0.05 -1.21 -12.30
C THR A 63 0.04 -0.55 -10.93
N ARG A 64 -0.22 0.75 -10.92
CA ARG A 64 -0.27 1.58 -9.72
C ARG A 64 -1.50 2.45 -9.76
N THR A 65 -2.32 2.37 -8.74
CA THR A 65 -3.43 3.27 -8.47
C THR A 65 -3.06 4.11 -7.27
N PHE A 66 -3.32 5.40 -7.35
CA PHE A 66 -3.12 6.34 -6.26
C PHE A 66 -4.47 6.64 -5.64
N SER A 67 -4.52 6.60 -4.32
CA SER A 67 -5.75 6.81 -3.55
C SER A 67 -5.49 7.82 -2.44
N ASN A 68 -6.48 8.62 -2.14
CA ASN A 68 -6.45 9.49 -0.97
C ASN A 68 -7.02 8.76 0.24
N ILE A 69 -6.32 8.86 1.36
CA ILE A 69 -6.77 8.42 2.66
C ILE A 69 -6.85 9.63 3.59
N LYS A 70 -7.78 9.58 4.54
CA LYS A 70 -7.93 10.61 5.55
C LYS A 70 -7.45 10.11 6.89
N VAL A 71 -6.44 10.78 7.43
CA VAL A 71 -5.84 10.42 8.72
C VAL A 71 -6.84 10.70 9.84
N LYS A 72 -7.10 9.72 10.68
CA LYS A 72 -7.90 9.87 11.89
C LYS A 72 -7.04 9.97 13.14
N LYS A 73 -5.96 9.19 13.18
CA LYS A 73 -5.05 9.11 14.33
C LYS A 73 -3.64 8.82 13.85
N VAL A 74 -2.66 9.44 14.51
CA VAL A 74 -1.25 9.30 14.16
C VAL A 74 -0.53 8.53 15.26
N TYR A 75 0.16 7.46 14.89
CA TYR A 75 1.00 6.66 15.79
C TYR A 75 2.49 6.93 15.59
N LYS A 76 2.90 7.27 14.36
CA LYS A 76 4.28 7.62 14.00
C LYS A 76 4.29 8.56 12.79
N GLY A 77 5.27 9.45 12.73
CA GLY A 77 5.52 10.35 11.59
C GLY A 77 5.04 11.78 11.80
N GLU A 78 5.44 12.68 10.90
CA GLU A 78 5.12 14.12 10.94
C GLU A 78 3.87 14.47 10.11
N VAL A 79 2.76 13.77 10.38
CA VAL A 79 1.44 14.02 9.76
C VAL A 79 0.43 14.43 10.82
N LYS A 80 -0.70 14.99 10.41
CA LYS A 80 -1.75 15.46 11.34
C LYS A 80 -3.06 14.70 11.18
N GLU A 81 -3.82 14.62 12.26
CA GLU A 81 -5.20 14.16 12.20
C GLU A 81 -6.03 15.08 11.30
N GLY A 82 -6.87 14.50 10.47
CA GLY A 82 -7.66 15.16 9.43
C GLY A 82 -6.90 15.48 8.14
N GLU A 83 -5.59 15.24 8.09
CA GLU A 83 -4.79 15.39 6.87
C GLU A 83 -5.12 14.31 5.84
N GLU A 84 -5.10 14.68 4.57
CA GLU A 84 -5.23 13.75 3.46
C GLU A 84 -3.84 13.32 2.99
N LEU A 85 -3.62 12.01 2.94
CA LEU A 85 -2.39 11.43 2.41
C LEU A 85 -2.71 10.70 1.12
N ASN A 86 -1.83 10.83 0.14
CA ASN A 86 -1.91 10.05 -1.08
C ASN A 86 -1.10 8.77 -0.91
N VAL A 87 -1.72 7.61 -1.13
CA VAL A 87 -1.08 6.29 -1.06
C VAL A 87 -1.03 5.63 -2.41
N VAL A 88 0.00 4.82 -2.63
CA VAL A 88 0.17 3.98 -3.81
C VAL A 88 -0.36 2.59 -3.50
N GLU A 89 -1.27 2.13 -4.34
CA GLU A 89 -1.86 0.81 -4.33
C GLU A 89 -1.47 0.07 -5.61
N TYR A 90 -0.96 -1.15 -5.49
CA TYR A 90 -0.38 -1.89 -6.61
C TYR A 90 -1.44 -2.65 -7.43
N TYR A 91 -2.34 -1.89 -8.05
CA TYR A 91 -3.30 -2.38 -9.04
C TYR A 91 -3.60 -1.30 -10.08
N ALA A 92 -4.36 -1.64 -11.12
CA ALA A 92 -5.00 -0.64 -11.98
C ALA A 92 -6.25 -1.23 -12.64
N LYS A 93 -7.10 -0.37 -13.20
CA LYS A 93 -8.17 -0.80 -14.11
C LYS A 93 -7.61 -0.87 -15.53
N TRP A 94 -7.51 -2.07 -16.10
CA TRP A 94 -6.99 -2.29 -17.45
C TRP A 94 -7.99 -3.04 -18.34
N ARG A 95 -7.85 -2.91 -19.66
CA ARG A 95 -8.74 -3.61 -20.60
C ARG A 95 -8.28 -5.05 -20.78
N ASP A 96 -9.20 -5.99 -20.59
CA ASP A 96 -8.98 -7.38 -20.95
C ASP A 96 -8.98 -7.56 -22.48
N VAL A 97 -8.75 -8.81 -22.92
CA VAL A 97 -8.76 -9.17 -24.36
C VAL A 97 -10.12 -8.97 -25.04
N ALA A 98 -11.21 -8.88 -24.26
CA ALA A 98 -12.55 -8.58 -24.75
C ALA A 98 -12.84 -7.06 -24.78
N GLY A 99 -11.91 -6.23 -24.30
CA GLY A 99 -12.03 -4.78 -24.24
C GLY A 99 -12.75 -4.25 -23.00
N ALA A 100 -13.13 -5.13 -22.05
CA ALA A 100 -13.77 -4.74 -20.80
C ALA A 100 -12.73 -4.26 -19.78
N TYR A 101 -13.05 -3.21 -19.03
CA TYR A 101 -12.19 -2.77 -17.92
C TYR A 101 -12.32 -3.75 -16.74
N VAL A 102 -11.22 -4.38 -16.40
CA VAL A 102 -11.07 -5.29 -15.25
C VAL A 102 -10.03 -4.74 -14.29
N LYS A 103 -10.15 -5.08 -13.00
CA LYS A 103 -9.09 -4.82 -12.04
C LYS A 103 -7.92 -5.75 -12.35
N TYR A 104 -6.77 -5.17 -12.60
CA TYR A 104 -5.52 -5.85 -12.88
C TYR A 104 -4.55 -5.58 -11.72
N PRO A 105 -4.54 -6.44 -10.68
CA PRO A 105 -3.60 -6.30 -9.59
C PRO A 105 -2.18 -6.54 -10.10
N ASN A 106 -1.22 -5.80 -9.54
CA ASN A 106 0.13 -6.31 -9.47
C ASN A 106 0.13 -7.34 -8.33
N GLU A 107 0.71 -8.51 -8.56
CA GLU A 107 0.77 -9.58 -7.55
C GLU A 107 -0.62 -9.95 -6.97
N LEU A 108 -0.67 -10.37 -5.71
CA LEU A 108 -1.89 -10.72 -4.97
C LEU A 108 -2.44 -9.53 -4.15
N TYR A 109 -2.25 -8.29 -4.62
CA TYR A 109 -2.71 -7.11 -3.89
C TYR A 109 -4.24 -6.93 -3.98
N GLN A 110 -4.88 -6.77 -2.82
CA GLN A 110 -6.30 -6.37 -2.70
C GLN A 110 -6.41 -4.88 -2.33
N PRO A 111 -7.16 -4.06 -3.08
CA PRO A 111 -7.29 -2.64 -2.79
C PRO A 111 -7.97 -2.33 -1.46
N LEU A 112 -7.67 -1.15 -0.92
CA LEU A 112 -8.43 -0.55 0.16
C LEU A 112 -9.88 -0.32 -0.31
N THR A 113 -10.82 -0.69 0.55
CA THR A 113 -12.27 -0.55 0.33
C THR A 113 -12.85 0.62 1.10
N SER A 114 -13.74 1.36 0.44
CA SER A 114 -14.55 2.45 1.03
C SER A 114 -15.39 1.96 2.22
N GLY A 115 -15.51 2.80 3.24
CA GLY A 115 -16.30 2.54 4.44
C GLY A 115 -15.61 1.67 5.48
N LYS A 116 -14.40 1.17 5.21
CA LYS A 116 -13.54 0.51 6.19
C LYS A 116 -12.51 1.48 6.76
N ASN A 117 -12.08 1.16 7.96
CA ASN A 117 -11.06 1.88 8.70
C ASN A 117 -9.78 1.02 8.76
N TYR A 118 -8.62 1.63 8.54
CA TYR A 118 -7.36 0.91 8.42
C TYR A 118 -6.30 1.46 9.37
N LEU A 119 -5.47 0.56 9.89
CA LEU A 119 -4.12 0.89 10.32
C LEU A 119 -3.16 0.65 9.15
N LEU A 120 -2.42 1.68 8.79
CA LEU A 120 -1.47 1.65 7.67
C LEU A 120 -0.06 1.96 8.13
N PHE A 121 0.87 1.11 7.73
CA PHE A 121 2.31 1.28 7.85
C PHE A 121 2.83 1.77 6.51
N LEU A 122 3.14 3.05 6.47
CA LEU A 122 3.44 3.78 5.26
C LEU A 122 4.93 4.12 5.19
N TYR A 123 5.50 3.92 4.02
CA TYR A 123 6.85 4.34 3.68
C TYR A 123 6.82 5.47 2.66
N GLN A 124 7.73 6.41 2.84
CA GLN A 124 8.08 7.43 1.86
C GLN A 124 9.58 7.65 2.03
N SER A 125 10.34 7.62 0.95
CA SER A 125 11.79 7.86 1.04
C SER A 125 12.05 9.22 1.71
N PRO A 126 12.78 9.27 2.84
CA PRO A 126 13.11 10.54 3.49
C PRO A 126 14.07 11.40 2.64
N GLU A 127 14.88 10.75 1.81
CA GLU A 127 15.89 11.40 0.97
C GLU A 127 15.28 11.98 -0.32
N GLU A 128 14.27 11.29 -0.86
CA GLU A 128 13.56 11.69 -2.07
C GLU A 128 12.05 11.48 -1.89
N PRO A 129 11.37 12.32 -1.09
CA PRO A 129 9.96 12.13 -0.81
C PRO A 129 9.14 12.29 -2.09
N SER A 130 8.52 11.20 -2.51
CA SER A 130 7.46 11.21 -3.52
C SER A 130 6.25 12.00 -3.01
N GLY A 131 5.35 12.43 -3.89
CA GLY A 131 4.06 12.99 -3.46
C GLY A 131 3.11 11.97 -2.83
N SER A 132 3.52 10.70 -2.72
CA SER A 132 2.69 9.56 -2.32
C SER A 132 3.45 8.61 -1.40
N TYR A 133 2.72 7.93 -0.52
CA TYR A 133 3.24 6.92 0.40
C TYR A 133 3.01 5.50 -0.14
N GLU A 134 3.94 4.59 0.10
CA GLU A 134 3.80 3.17 -0.21
C GLU A 134 3.36 2.39 1.02
N ILE A 135 2.45 1.43 0.84
CA ILE A 135 2.10 0.48 1.89
C ILE A 135 3.21 -0.58 1.96
N ILE A 136 3.84 -0.72 3.13
CA ILE A 136 4.98 -1.64 3.30
C ILE A 136 4.53 -3.08 3.08
N GLY A 137 5.26 -3.84 2.26
CA GLY A 137 5.02 -5.28 2.08
C GLY A 137 3.61 -5.61 1.58
N ASN A 138 3.01 -4.74 0.77
CA ASN A 138 1.65 -4.90 0.22
C ASN A 138 0.57 -5.10 1.29
N HIS A 139 0.31 -6.36 1.66
CA HIS A 139 -0.68 -6.71 2.65
C HIS A 139 -0.12 -6.70 4.09
N GLN A 140 1.20 -6.78 4.26
CA GLN A 140 1.85 -6.80 5.59
C GLN A 140 1.84 -5.43 6.28
N GLY A 141 1.60 -4.35 5.54
CA GLY A 141 1.54 -2.98 6.06
C GLY A 141 0.13 -2.41 6.17
N LYS A 142 -0.92 -3.22 5.96
CA LYS A 142 -2.31 -2.77 6.03
C LYS A 142 -3.16 -3.71 6.88
N TYR A 143 -3.96 -3.14 7.77
CA TYR A 143 -4.79 -3.90 8.70
C TYR A 143 -6.14 -3.24 8.85
N VAL A 144 -7.22 -3.95 8.50
CA VAL A 144 -8.59 -3.48 8.72
C VAL A 144 -8.90 -3.52 10.21
N TYR A 145 -9.35 -2.39 10.77
CA TYR A 145 -9.85 -2.34 12.15
C TYR A 145 -11.10 -3.23 12.28
N PRO A 146 -11.17 -4.11 13.29
CA PRO A 146 -12.33 -4.94 13.49
C PRO A 146 -13.52 -4.08 13.95
N GLU A 147 -14.70 -4.29 13.37
CA GLU A 147 -15.94 -3.63 13.83
C GLU A 147 -16.28 -3.96 15.29
N SER A 148 -15.81 -5.10 15.80
CA SER A 148 -15.89 -5.51 17.20
C SER A 148 -14.69 -6.37 17.57
N GLN A 149 -14.13 -6.16 18.76
CA GLN A 149 -13.01 -6.97 19.28
C GLN A 149 -13.36 -8.48 19.40
N SER A 150 -14.64 -8.84 19.50
CA SER A 150 -15.08 -10.24 19.50
C SER A 150 -14.90 -10.97 18.16
N ASN A 151 -14.67 -10.24 17.07
CA ASN A 151 -14.71 -10.78 15.71
C ASN A 151 -13.33 -11.05 15.09
N MET A 152 -12.23 -10.70 15.78
CA MET A 152 -10.87 -10.81 15.22
C MET A 152 -10.51 -12.22 14.75
N SER A 153 -10.96 -13.26 15.45
CA SER A 153 -10.68 -14.66 15.08
C SER A 153 -11.54 -15.18 13.91
N ILE A 154 -12.58 -14.46 13.49
CA ILE A 154 -13.60 -14.93 12.52
C ILE A 154 -13.47 -14.22 11.16
N GLN A 155 -12.69 -13.15 11.08
CA GLN A 155 -12.59 -12.36 9.85
C GLN A 155 -12.04 -13.18 8.67
N SER A 156 -12.78 -13.10 7.55
CA SER A 156 -12.41 -13.66 6.26
C SER A 156 -11.38 -12.79 5.54
N THR A 157 -10.74 -13.30 4.49
CA THR A 157 -9.82 -12.54 3.64
C THR A 157 -10.47 -11.30 3.03
N SER A 158 -11.76 -11.39 2.64
CA SER A 158 -12.53 -10.27 2.12
C SER A 158 -12.87 -9.23 3.19
N ASP A 159 -13.02 -9.62 4.46
CA ASP A 159 -13.23 -8.66 5.54
C ASP A 159 -11.95 -7.85 5.78
N LEU A 160 -10.79 -8.47 5.58
CA LEU A 160 -9.47 -7.92 5.82
C LEU A 160 -8.82 -7.23 4.61
N ASP A 161 -9.46 -7.28 3.44
CA ASP A 161 -8.90 -6.79 2.16
C ASP A 161 -7.51 -7.35 1.87
N ILE A 162 -7.37 -8.67 2.03
CA ILE A 162 -6.18 -9.44 1.67
C ILE A 162 -6.55 -10.56 0.70
N ALA A 163 -5.61 -11.00 -0.13
CA ALA A 163 -5.86 -12.12 -1.05
C ALA A 163 -5.82 -13.47 -0.33
N GLU A 164 -4.91 -13.63 0.62
CA GLU A 164 -4.68 -14.86 1.36
C GLU A 164 -4.48 -14.56 2.85
N LYS A 165 -4.93 -15.50 3.69
CA LYS A 165 -4.76 -15.46 5.15
C LYS A 165 -3.85 -16.62 5.55
N ASP A 166 -2.56 -16.40 5.47
CA ASP A 166 -1.56 -17.36 5.94
C ASP A 166 -1.27 -17.21 7.45
N GLU A 167 -0.43 -18.08 7.96
CA GLU A 167 -0.02 -18.08 9.38
C GLU A 167 0.77 -16.81 9.75
N HIS A 168 1.56 -16.27 8.82
CA HIS A 168 2.41 -15.09 9.04
C HIS A 168 1.57 -13.83 9.20
N TYR A 169 0.69 -13.55 8.24
CA TYR A 169 -0.26 -12.45 8.32
C TYR A 169 -1.15 -12.58 9.56
N SER A 170 -1.60 -13.79 9.89
CA SER A 170 -2.42 -14.00 11.10
C SER A 170 -1.64 -13.68 12.38
N ALA A 171 -0.35 -14.01 12.45
CA ALA A 171 0.51 -13.64 13.57
C ALA A 171 0.69 -12.12 13.67
N LEU A 172 1.04 -11.46 12.56
CA LEU A 172 1.16 -10.01 12.50
C LEU A 172 -0.14 -9.29 12.88
N TYR A 173 -1.29 -9.74 12.37
CA TYR A 173 -2.59 -9.16 12.69
C TYR A 173 -2.88 -9.22 14.19
N ASN A 174 -2.51 -10.32 14.86
CA ASN A 174 -2.68 -10.44 16.31
C ASN A 174 -1.77 -9.47 17.07
N GLU A 175 -0.48 -9.37 16.71
CA GLU A 175 0.46 -8.44 17.34
C GLU A 175 0.01 -6.98 17.15
N VAL A 176 -0.42 -6.63 15.92
CA VAL A 176 -0.99 -5.32 15.60
C VAL A 176 -2.23 -5.05 16.42
N SER A 177 -3.14 -6.01 16.50
CA SER A 177 -4.37 -5.86 17.29
C SER A 177 -4.09 -5.63 18.76
N GLU A 178 -3.10 -6.34 19.32
CA GLU A 178 -2.70 -6.18 20.71
C GLU A 178 -2.04 -4.83 21.00
N LYS A 179 -1.36 -4.23 20.01
CA LYS A 179 -0.60 -2.98 20.20
C LYS A 179 -1.38 -1.72 19.82
N TYR A 180 -2.18 -1.78 18.75
CA TYR A 180 -2.78 -0.61 18.11
C TYR A 180 -4.32 -0.56 18.18
N PHE A 181 -5.00 -1.71 18.39
CA PHE A 181 -6.47 -1.76 18.40
C PHE A 181 -7.09 -1.68 19.81
N LYS A 182 -6.28 -1.27 20.80
CA LYS A 182 -6.71 -1.06 22.19
C LYS A 182 -7.07 0.38 22.48
#